data_AF-A0A0B4E1J9-F1
#
_entry.id   AF-A0A0B4E1J9-F1
#
_cell.length_a   1.000
_cell.length_b   1.000
_cell.length_c   1.000
_cell.angle_alpha   90.00
_cell.angle_beta   90.00
_cell.angle_gamma   90.00
#
_symmetry.space_group_name_H-M   'P 1'
#
loop_
_entity.id
_entity.type
_entity.pdbx_description
1 polymer ?
#
loop_
_entity_poly.entity_id
_entity_poly.type
_entity_poly.pdbx_seq_one_letter_code
_entity_poly.pdbx_strand_id
1 'polypeptide(L)'
;VPDITNVQVQINTGAPGYSPLETEQRITFPVETAMAGLPGLQQTRSLSRSGLSQVTVIFKDGTDIFFARQLINERLQVAKEQLPDGVEAVMGPVSTGLGEIFLWTV
;
A
#
# COMPACT_ATOMS: atom_id res chain seq x y z
N VAL A 1 -9.33 22.61 -14.32
CA VAL A 1 -9.94 21.26 -14.43
C VAL A 1 -10.12 20.73 -13.02
N PRO A 2 -11.27 20.14 -12.65
CA PRO A 2 -11.46 19.60 -11.30
C PRO A 2 -10.47 18.45 -11.08
N ASP A 3 -9.75 18.45 -9.95
CA ASP A 3 -8.83 17.38 -9.59
C ASP A 3 -9.62 16.08 -9.38
N ILE A 4 -9.44 15.14 -10.31
CA ILE A 4 -10.06 13.79 -10.28
C ILE A 4 -9.04 12.76 -9.77
N THR A 5 -8.04 13.20 -9.00
CA THR A 5 -7.01 12.30 -8.48
C THR A 5 -7.46 11.73 -7.14
N ASN A 6 -7.91 10.48 -7.18
CA ASN A 6 -8.25 9.68 -6.03
C ASN A 6 -7.09 9.68 -5.00
N VAL A 7 -7.41 9.59 -3.71
CA VAL A 7 -6.40 9.46 -2.65
C VAL A 7 -5.84 8.03 -2.68
N GLN A 8 -4.54 7.92 -2.91
CA GLN A 8 -3.86 6.65 -3.06
C GLN A 8 -2.72 6.54 -2.06
N VAL A 9 -2.63 5.38 -1.40
CA VAL A 9 -1.53 5.06 -0.51
C VAL A 9 -0.94 3.73 -0.96
N GLN A 10 0.35 3.73 -1.28
CA GLN A 10 1.08 2.52 -1.59
C GLN A 10 1.72 1.91 -0.36
N ILE A 11 1.82 0.59 -0.37
CA ILE A 11 2.50 -0.23 0.62
C ILE A 11 3.42 -1.15 -0.17
N ASN A 12 4.72 -1.04 0.08
CA ASN A 12 5.73 -1.84 -0.57
C ASN A 12 6.32 -2.80 0.47
N THR A 13 6.45 -4.06 0.09
CA THR A 13 6.94 -5.11 0.97
C THR A 13 8.01 -5.90 0.24
N GLY A 14 9.21 -5.96 0.84
CA GLY A 14 10.33 -6.73 0.30
C GLY A 14 10.14 -8.22 0.56
N ALA A 15 10.26 -9.04 -0.49
CA ALA A 15 10.06 -10.48 -0.43
C ALA A 15 11.27 -11.27 -0.98
N PRO A 16 12.51 -10.99 -0.50
CA PRO A 16 13.70 -11.56 -1.10
C PRO A 16 13.67 -13.09 -1.04
N GLY A 17 13.90 -13.75 -2.18
CA GLY A 17 13.94 -15.21 -2.26
C GLY A 17 12.58 -15.90 -2.42
N TYR A 18 11.47 -15.17 -2.42
CA TYR A 18 10.15 -15.73 -2.71
C TYR A 18 9.83 -15.71 -4.21
N SER A 19 9.22 -16.78 -4.71
CA SER A 19 8.61 -16.77 -6.04
C SER A 19 7.42 -15.80 -6.08
N PRO A 20 6.98 -15.33 -7.26
CA PRO A 20 5.81 -14.45 -7.37
C PRO A 20 4.55 -15.04 -6.71
N LEU A 21 4.33 -16.36 -6.83
CA LEU A 21 3.19 -17.05 -6.24
C LEU A 21 3.28 -17.08 -4.70
N GLU A 22 4.45 -17.37 -4.15
CA GLU A 22 4.65 -17.35 -2.69
C GLU A 22 4.54 -15.95 -2.12
N THR A 23 5.07 -14.95 -2.84
CA THR A 23 4.93 -13.53 -2.48
C THR A 23 3.45 -13.15 -2.42
N GLU A 24 2.66 -13.59 -3.40
CA GLU A 24 1.22 -13.33 -3.41
C GLU A 24 0.52 -13.96 -2.21
N GLN A 25 0.74 -15.26 -1.98
CA GLN A 25 0.04 -16.00 -0.93
C GLN A 25 0.48 -15.63 0.49
N ARG A 26 1.78 -15.39 0.71
CA ARG A 26 2.36 -15.18 2.04
C ARG A 26 2.46 -13.71 2.45
N ILE A 27 2.45 -12.78 1.49
CA ILE A 27 2.69 -11.36 1.76
C ILE A 27 1.55 -10.51 1.22
N THR A 28 1.31 -10.54 -0.08
CA THR A 28 0.31 -9.68 -0.73
C THR A 28 -1.09 -9.94 -0.19
N PHE A 29 -1.49 -11.20 -0.08
CA PHE A 29 -2.83 -11.59 0.34
C PHE A 29 -3.13 -11.24 1.81
N PRO A 30 -2.24 -11.53 2.79
CA PRO A 30 -2.41 -11.04 4.17
C PRO A 30 -2.46 -9.52 4.28
N VAL A 31 -1.60 -8.80 3.54
CA VAL A 31 -1.60 -7.33 3.55
C VAL A 31 -2.92 -6.78 2.98
N GLU A 32 -3.37 -7.30 1.84
CA GLU A 32 -4.64 -6.89 1.23
C GLU A 32 -5.84 -7.20 2.14
N THR A 33 -5.86 -8.39 2.74
CA THR A 33 -6.91 -8.80 3.68
C THR A 33 -6.92 -7.91 4.92
N ALA A 34 -5.75 -7.50 5.43
CA ALA A 34 -5.66 -6.58 6.57
C ALA A 34 -6.16 -5.16 6.23
N MET A 35 -6.02 -4.73 4.97
CA MET A 35 -6.55 -3.46 4.48
C MET A 35 -8.04 -3.53 4.12
N ALA A 36 -8.62 -4.72 4.03
CA ALA A 36 -10.03 -4.89 3.76
C ALA A 36 -10.88 -4.30 4.90
N GLY A 37 -11.93 -3.56 4.54
CA GLY A 37 -12.84 -2.94 5.51
C GLY A 37 -12.35 -1.61 6.09
N LEU A 38 -11.29 -1.01 5.51
CA LEU A 38 -10.90 0.36 5.85
C LEU A 38 -12.03 1.36 5.52
N PRO A 39 -12.36 2.30 6.43
CA PRO A 39 -13.32 3.36 6.15
C PRO A 39 -12.91 4.20 4.93
N GLY A 40 -13.85 4.42 4.01
CA GLY A 40 -13.57 5.21 2.80
C GLY A 40 -12.77 4.46 1.74
N LEU A 41 -12.46 3.16 1.93
CA LEU A 41 -11.85 2.32 0.90
C LEU A 41 -12.77 2.25 -0.33
N GLN A 42 -12.21 2.56 -1.50
CA GLN A 42 -12.88 2.41 -2.79
C GLN A 42 -12.42 1.14 -3.50
N GLN A 43 -11.11 0.90 -3.55
CA GLN A 43 -10.53 -0.28 -4.17
C GLN A 43 -9.11 -0.55 -3.65
N THR A 44 -8.72 -1.83 -3.58
CA THR A 44 -7.32 -2.25 -3.44
C THR A 44 -6.79 -2.75 -4.79
N ARG A 45 -5.54 -2.43 -5.09
CA ARG A 45 -4.81 -2.99 -6.24
C ARG A 45 -3.50 -3.56 -5.76
N SER A 46 -3.23 -4.80 -6.09
CA SER A 46 -2.02 -5.50 -5.66
C SER A 46 -1.21 -5.96 -6.87
N LEU A 47 0.12 -5.96 -6.71
CA LEU A 47 1.08 -6.43 -7.69
C LEU A 47 2.13 -7.28 -6.97
N SER A 48 2.22 -8.55 -7.35
CA SER A 48 3.22 -9.48 -6.84
C SER A 48 4.24 -9.79 -7.93
N ARG A 49 5.52 -9.52 -7.67
CA ARG A 49 6.65 -9.85 -8.55
C ARG A 49 7.73 -10.57 -7.74
N SER A 50 8.67 -11.19 -8.43
CA SER A 50 9.82 -11.83 -7.78
C SER A 50 10.54 -10.82 -6.88
N GLY A 51 10.57 -11.06 -5.58
CA GLY A 51 11.22 -10.18 -4.62
C GLY A 51 10.40 -8.97 -4.12
N LEU A 52 9.19 -8.72 -4.65
CA LEU A 52 8.43 -7.51 -4.36
C LEU A 52 6.92 -7.76 -4.32
N SER A 53 6.28 -7.34 -3.22
CA SER A 53 4.84 -7.16 -3.13
C SER A 53 4.53 -5.66 -3.04
N GLN A 54 3.62 -5.18 -3.88
CA GLN A 54 3.14 -3.81 -3.87
C GLN A 54 1.61 -3.81 -3.76
N VAL A 55 1.08 -3.15 -2.73
CA VAL A 55 -0.35 -2.98 -2.51
C VAL A 55 -0.68 -1.49 -2.53
N THR A 56 -1.58 -1.09 -3.43
CA THR A 56 -2.10 0.27 -3.56
C THR A 56 -3.53 0.30 -3.03
N VAL A 57 -3.74 1.10 -1.99
CA VAL A 57 -5.04 1.32 -1.36
C VAL A 57 -5.60 2.63 -1.90
N ILE A 58 -6.76 2.56 -2.56
CA ILE A 58 -7.44 3.69 -3.18
C ILE A 58 -8.66 4.04 -2.33
N PHE A 59 -8.71 5.27 -1.85
CA PHE A 59 -9.82 5.81 -1.07
C PHE A 59 -10.74 6.67 -1.94
N LYS A 60 -11.97 6.84 -1.48
CA LYS A 60 -12.95 7.74 -2.09
C LYS A 60 -12.47 9.19 -2.09
N ASP A 61 -12.90 9.94 -3.09
CA ASP A 61 -12.63 11.38 -3.18
C ASP A 61 -13.12 12.12 -1.94
N GLY A 62 -12.32 13.08 -1.47
CA GLY A 62 -12.59 13.84 -0.24
C GLY A 62 -12.13 13.16 1.05
N THR A 63 -11.51 11.97 0.99
CA THR A 63 -10.88 11.35 2.16
C THR A 63 -9.60 12.11 2.53
N ASP A 64 -9.40 12.42 3.82
CA ASP A 64 -8.15 13.02 4.28
C ASP A 64 -6.98 12.00 4.15
N ILE A 65 -5.91 12.40 3.46
CA ILE A 65 -4.76 11.54 3.20
C ILE A 65 -4.00 11.14 4.48
N PHE A 66 -3.93 12.01 5.49
CA PHE A 66 -3.32 11.68 6.77
C PHE A 66 -4.19 10.73 7.57
N PHE A 67 -5.51 10.91 7.54
CA PHE A 67 -6.46 9.95 8.14
C PHE A 67 -6.35 8.56 7.50
N ALA A 68 -6.34 8.50 6.16
CA ALA A 68 -6.14 7.26 5.42
C ALA A 68 -4.81 6.57 5.79
N ARG A 69 -3.71 7.33 5.88
CA ARG A 69 -2.40 6.80 6.29
C ARG A 69 -2.40 6.32 7.73
N GLN A 70 -3.08 7.01 8.64
CA GLN A 70 -3.17 6.57 10.03
C GLN A 70 -3.89 5.23 10.14
N LEU A 71 -5.03 5.10 9.46
CA LEU A 71 -5.78 3.85 9.39
C LEU A 71 -4.95 2.71 8.78
N ILE A 72 -4.23 2.98 7.68
CA ILE A 72 -3.33 2.00 7.08
C ILE A 72 -2.24 1.61 8.06
N ASN A 73 -1.63 2.57 8.77
CA ASN A 73 -0.56 2.27 9.72
C ASN A 73 -1.06 1.34 10.83
N GLU A 74 -2.26 1.59 11.38
CA GLU A 74 -2.89 0.70 12.37
C GLU A 74 -3.08 -0.72 11.83
N ARG A 75 -3.62 -0.85 10.60
CA ARG A 75 -3.80 -2.16 9.97
C ARG A 75 -2.49 -2.83 9.60
N LEU A 76 -1.48 -2.05 9.22
CA LEU A 76 -0.17 -2.54 8.81
C LEU A 76 0.57 -3.13 10.01
N GLN A 77 0.43 -2.56 11.21
CA GLN A 77 0.99 -3.14 12.43
C GLN A 77 0.39 -4.53 12.71
N VAL A 78 -0.92 -4.69 12.56
CA VAL A 78 -1.59 -6.00 12.70
C VAL A 78 -1.18 -6.97 11.59
N ALA A 79 -1.03 -6.47 10.35
CA ALA A 79 -0.57 -7.29 9.22
C ALA A 79 0.86 -7.80 9.42
N LYS A 80 1.74 -7.02 10.05
CA LYS A 80 3.13 -7.42 10.35
C LYS A 80 3.22 -8.67 11.20
N GLU A 81 2.27 -8.91 12.10
CA GLU A 81 2.21 -10.14 12.92
C GLU A 81 1.88 -11.39 12.08
N GLN A 82 1.31 -11.21 10.88
CA GLN A 82 0.95 -12.29 9.97
C GLN A 82 1.98 -12.49 8.85
N LEU A 83 2.95 -11.57 8.74
CA LEU A 83 4.01 -11.65 7.72
C LEU A 83 5.13 -12.60 8.18
N PRO A 84 5.83 -13.24 7.23
CA PRO A 84 7.00 -14.07 7.54
C PRO A 84 8.11 -13.26 8.23
N ASP A 85 8.90 -13.93 9.07
CA ASP A 85 10.04 -13.30 9.75
C ASP A 85 11.02 -12.66 8.74
N GLY A 86 11.40 -11.41 9.01
CA GLY A 86 12.32 -10.63 8.17
C GLY A 86 11.67 -9.91 6.99
N VAL A 87 10.35 -10.02 6.80
CA VAL A 87 9.59 -9.26 5.80
C VAL A 87 9.06 -7.96 6.41
N GLU A 88 9.51 -6.82 5.90
CA GLU A 88 9.01 -5.51 6.32
C GLU A 88 8.11 -4.88 5.25
N ALA A 89 6.86 -4.63 5.64
CA ALA A 89 5.94 -3.83 4.85
C ALA A 89 6.07 -2.35 5.23
N VAL A 90 6.33 -1.51 4.23
CA VAL A 90 6.61 -0.08 4.37
C VAL A 90 5.60 0.72 3.57
N MET A 91 4.99 1.72 4.20
CA MET A 91 4.10 2.64 3.52
C MET A 91 4.90 3.59 2.61
N GLY A 92 4.52 3.66 1.35
CA GLY A 92 5.08 4.58 0.38
C GLY A 92 4.86 6.05 0.73
N PRO A 93 5.58 6.96 0.05
CA PRO A 93 5.43 8.40 0.24
C PRO A 93 4.01 8.85 -0.07
N VAL A 94 3.65 10.02 0.45
CA VAL A 94 2.39 10.69 0.13
C VAL A 94 2.46 11.10 -1.34
N SER A 95 1.77 10.38 -2.23
CA SER A 95 1.69 10.73 -3.65
C SER A 95 0.23 11.02 -4.01
N THR A 96 -0.09 12.30 -4.16
CA THR A 96 -1.25 12.74 -4.94
C THR A 96 -0.79 12.94 -6.38
N GLY A 97 -1.69 13.02 -7.37
CA GLY A 97 -1.30 13.27 -8.77
C GLY A 97 -0.56 14.61 -9.01
N LEU A 98 -0.43 15.46 -7.98
CA LEU A 98 0.35 16.70 -7.96
C LEU A 98 1.66 16.60 -7.14
N GLY A 99 1.92 15.49 -6.45
CA GLY A 99 3.08 15.30 -5.58
C GLY A 99 4.38 14.94 -6.32
N GLU A 100 4.32 14.60 -7.61
CA GLU A 100 5.50 14.29 -8.43
C GLU A 100 6.32 15.53 -8.85
N ILE A 101 5.85 16.75 -8.56
CA ILE A 101 6.54 17.99 -8.94
C ILE A 101 7.56 18.43 -7.88
N PHE A 102 8.37 17.54 -7.34
CA PHE A 102 9.67 17.91 -6.73
C PHE A 102 10.66 16.75 -6.84
N LEU A 103 10.82 16.21 -8.05
CA LEU A 103 12.05 15.50 -8.37
C LEU A 103 13.12 16.57 -8.67
N TRP A 104 14.07 16.79 -7.76
CA TRP A 104 15.30 17.50 -8.09
C TRP A 104 16.00 16.72 -9.21
N THR A 105 16.02 17.27 -10.42
CA THR A 105 17.07 16.90 -11.37
C THR A 105 18.37 17.48 -10.80
N VAL A 106 19.40 16.66 -10.69
CA VAL A 106 20.79 17.11 -10.61
C VAL A 106 21.42 16.78 -11.95
#